data_AF-A0A923RT61-F1
#
_entry.id   AF-A0A923RT61-F1
#
_cell.length_a   1.000
_cell.length_b   1.000
_cell.length_c   1.000
_cell.angle_alpha   90.00
_cell.angle_beta   90.00
_cell.angle_gamma   90.00
#
_symmetry.space_group_name_H-M   'P 1'
#
loop_
_entity.id
_entity.type
_entity.pdbx_description
1 polymer ?
#
loop_
_entity_poly.entity_id
_entity_poly.type
_entity_poly.pdbx_seq_one_letter_code
_entity_poly.pdbx_strand_id
1 'polypeptide(L)'
;MGTYDEECLEVFLKMQTQLFREEVASNMEEAEEFLEDCMAVVCENIEEVKEYLEESGMDVAGMSDQEIEEASEVFPLSDHRYLIVEG
;
A
#
# COMPACT_ATOMS: atom_id res chain seq x y z
N MET A 1 6.62 -15.10 12.02
CA MET A 1 5.36 -14.83 11.32
C MET A 1 5.42 -13.34 11.12
N GLY A 2 5.73 -12.93 9.88
CA GLY A 2 5.85 -11.53 9.52
C GLY A 2 4.49 -10.85 9.53
N THR A 3 4.48 -9.54 9.70
CA THR A 3 3.26 -8.72 9.70
C THR A 3 2.65 -8.68 8.29
N TYR A 4 3.51 -8.72 7.27
CA TYR A 4 3.16 -8.74 5.86
C TYR A 4 3.52 -10.10 5.25
N ASP A 5 2.72 -10.56 4.28
CA ASP A 5 3.08 -11.76 3.51
C ASP A 5 4.11 -11.44 2.41
N GLU A 6 4.65 -12.50 1.82
CA GLU A 6 5.68 -12.41 0.78
C GLU A 6 5.23 -11.54 -0.41
N GLU A 7 3.95 -11.62 -0.79
CA GLU A 7 3.41 -10.85 -1.91
C GLU A 7 3.40 -9.35 -1.62
N CYS A 8 2.99 -8.93 -0.41
CA CYS A 8 3.03 -7.53 0.01
C CYS A 8 4.45 -6.96 -0.12
N LEU A 9 5.45 -7.71 0.35
CA LEU A 9 6.86 -7.30 0.31
C LEU A 9 7.40 -7.25 -1.12
N GLU A 10 7.07 -8.22 -1.97
CA GLU A 10 7.49 -8.24 -3.37
C GLU A 10 6.89 -7.09 -4.18
N VAL A 11 5.59 -6.83 -3.99
CA VAL A 11 4.88 -5.75 -4.67
C VAL A 11 5.46 -4.40 -4.24
N PHE A 12 5.65 -4.20 -2.93
CA PHE A 12 6.27 -2.98 -2.42
C PHE A 12 7.68 -2.78 -2.98
N LEU A 13 8.57 -3.77 -2.91
CA LEU A 13 9.94 -3.66 -3.44
C LEU A 13 9.98 -3.28 -4.92
N LYS A 14 9.06 -3.84 -5.71
CA LYS A 14 8.99 -3.60 -7.15
C LYS A 14 8.40 -2.23 -7.49
N MET A 15 7.46 -1.75 -6.70
CA MET A 15 6.64 -0.58 -7.02
C MET A 15 6.89 0.62 -6.11
N GLN A 16 7.76 0.52 -5.10
CA GLN A 16 8.06 1.59 -4.13
C GLN A 16 8.37 2.94 -4.77
N THR A 17 8.92 2.94 -6.00
CA THR A 17 9.23 4.17 -6.75
C THR A 17 7.99 4.92 -7.29
N GLN A 18 6.79 4.32 -7.20
CA GLN A 18 5.54 5.01 -7.47
C GLN A 18 5.22 6.04 -6.38
N LEU A 19 5.65 5.75 -5.14
CA LEU A 19 5.42 6.58 -3.96
C LEU A 19 6.67 7.39 -3.60
N PHE A 20 7.83 6.74 -3.58
CA PHE A 20 9.11 7.33 -3.21
C PHE A 20 9.96 7.68 -4.44
N ARG A 21 10.82 8.69 -4.33
CA ARG A 21 11.70 9.08 -5.45
C ARG A 21 12.88 8.13 -5.67
N GLU A 22 13.23 7.37 -4.64
CA GLU A 22 14.36 6.44 -4.61
C GLU A 22 13.92 5.16 -3.89
N GLU A 23 14.64 4.06 -4.10
CA GLU A 23 14.39 2.81 -3.38
C GLU A 23 14.70 3.00 -1.89
N VAL A 24 13.68 2.84 -1.05
CA VAL A 24 13.77 2.89 0.41
C VAL A 24 14.11 1.53 1.02
N ALA A 25 13.86 0.44 0.28
CA ALA A 25 14.20 -0.93 0.68
C ALA A 25 14.79 -1.72 -0.50
N SER A 26 15.80 -2.56 -0.22
CA SER A 26 16.52 -3.36 -1.22
C SER A 26 16.26 -4.86 -1.13
N ASN A 27 15.63 -5.33 -0.06
CA ASN A 27 15.35 -6.74 0.19
C ASN A 27 14.10 -6.92 1.07
N MET A 28 13.65 -8.16 1.23
CA MET A 28 12.41 -8.49 1.97
C MET A 28 12.45 -8.02 3.44
N GLU A 29 13.59 -8.13 4.10
CA GLU A 29 13.75 -7.75 5.51
C GLU A 29 13.68 -6.23 5.67
N GLU A 30 14.37 -5.48 4.80
CA GLU A 30 14.28 -4.01 4.75
C GLU A 30 12.88 -3.52 4.37
N ALA A 31 12.20 -4.22 3.46
CA ALA A 31 10.83 -3.90 3.08
C ALA A 31 9.87 -4.12 4.25
N GLU A 32 10.01 -5.23 4.97
CA GLU A 32 9.20 -5.52 6.16
C GLU A 32 9.42 -4.47 7.24
N GLU A 33 10.68 -4.15 7.58
CA GLU A 33 11.02 -3.11 8.57
C GLU A 33 10.45 -1.75 8.14
N PHE A 34 10.60 -1.38 6.86
CA PHE A 34 10.08 -0.11 6.35
C PHE A 34 8.55 -0.03 6.43
N LEU A 35 7.85 -1.09 6.02
CA LEU A 35 6.40 -1.12 6.07
C LEU A 35 5.87 -1.10 7.50
N GLU A 36 6.55 -1.78 8.44
CA GLU A 36 6.22 -1.71 9.87
C GLU A 36 6.43 -0.29 10.44
N ASP A 37 7.54 0.37 10.08
CA ASP A 37 7.83 1.75 10.50
C ASP A 37 6.85 2.77 9.90
N CYS A 38 6.43 2.57 8.65
CA CYS A 38 5.41 3.36 7.97
C CYS A 38 3.98 3.02 8.40
N MET A 39 3.79 2.06 9.30
CA MET A 39 2.47 1.56 9.72
C MET A 39 1.57 1.20 8.53
N ALA A 40 2.15 0.58 7.50
CA ALA A 40 1.43 0.21 6.30
C ALA A 40 0.29 -0.76 6.62
N VAL A 41 -0.82 -0.62 5.91
CA VAL A 41 -2.06 -1.38 6.17
C VAL A 41 -2.38 -2.26 4.97
N VAL A 42 -2.85 -3.48 5.24
CA VAL A 42 -3.37 -4.38 4.21
C VAL A 42 -4.89 -4.39 4.29
N CYS A 43 -5.54 -3.91 3.25
CA CYS A 43 -6.99 -3.90 3.08
C CYS A 43 -7.44 -5.13 2.29
N GLU A 44 -8.55 -5.76 2.69
CA GLU A 44 -9.06 -6.98 2.05
C GLU A 44 -9.78 -6.72 0.71
N ASN A 45 -10.20 -5.46 0.47
CA ASN A 45 -10.97 -5.05 -0.69
C ASN A 45 -10.94 -3.52 -0.87
N ILE A 46 -11.49 -3.02 -1.99
CA ILE A 46 -11.49 -1.58 -2.32
C ILE A 46 -12.38 -0.74 -1.40
N GLU A 47 -13.38 -1.33 -0.75
CA GLU A 47 -14.24 -0.61 0.21
C GLU A 47 -13.42 -0.27 1.46
N GLU A 48 -12.61 -1.20 1.97
CA GLU A 48 -11.69 -0.94 3.08
C GLU A 48 -10.61 0.10 2.73
N VAL A 49 -10.13 0.11 1.48
CA VAL A 49 -9.20 1.16 1.03
C VAL A 49 -9.86 2.54 1.11
N LYS A 50 -11.11 2.66 0.65
CA LYS A 50 -11.87 3.92 0.75
C LYS A 50 -12.05 4.36 2.19
N GLU A 51 -12.49 3.44 3.05
CA GLU A 51 -12.66 3.72 4.48
C GLU A 51 -11.35 4.20 5.11
N TYR A 52 -10.23 3.52 4.83
CA TYR A 52 -8.91 3.92 5.33
C TYR A 52 -8.50 5.31 4.84
N LEU A 53 -8.65 5.58 3.54
CA LEU A 53 -8.30 6.89 2.96
C LEU A 53 -9.19 8.02 3.51
N GLU A 54 -10.50 7.78 3.69
CA GLU A 54 -11.40 8.74 4.34
C GLU A 54 -11.00 9.01 5.80
N GLU A 55 -10.64 7.96 6.55
CA GLU A 55 -10.16 8.08 7.94
C GLU A 55 -8.84 8.84 8.03
N SER A 56 -7.94 8.65 7.05
CA SER A 56 -6.68 9.42 6.91
C SER A 56 -6.92 10.85 6.39
N GLY A 57 -8.16 11.24 6.09
CA GLY A 57 -8.54 12.59 5.71
C GLY A 57 -8.45 12.91 4.21
N MET A 58 -8.30 11.88 3.37
CA MET A 58 -8.38 12.01 1.91
C MET A 58 -9.86 12.08 1.49
N ASP A 59 -10.19 13.04 0.62
CA ASP A 59 -11.54 13.15 0.05
C ASP A 59 -11.69 12.17 -1.13
N VAL A 60 -12.18 10.96 -0.83
CA VAL A 60 -12.48 9.94 -1.86
C VAL A 60 -13.92 10.03 -2.36
N ALA A 61 -14.71 11.00 -1.88
CA ALA A 61 -16.11 11.12 -2.22
C ALA A 61 -16.29 11.48 -3.71
N GLY A 62 -16.77 10.51 -4.49
CA GLY A 62 -16.97 10.66 -5.93
C GLY A 62 -15.79 10.22 -6.79
N MET A 63 -14.70 9.72 -6.18
CA MET A 63 -13.67 8.99 -6.90
C MET A 63 -14.19 7.61 -7.30
N SER A 64 -13.83 7.18 -8.52
CA SER A 64 -14.04 5.81 -8.97
C SER A 64 -13.00 4.87 -8.37
N ASP A 65 -13.33 3.57 -8.30
CA ASP A 65 -12.41 2.53 -7.80
C ASP A 65 -11.07 2.57 -8.53
N GLN A 66 -11.10 2.81 -9.85
CA GLN A 66 -9.91 2.93 -10.68
C GLN A 66 -9.04 4.14 -10.27
N GLU A 67 -9.65 5.30 -10.00
CA GLU A 67 -8.90 6.48 -9.56
C GLU A 67 -8.22 6.26 -8.20
N ILE A 68 -8.81 5.43 -7.34
CA ILE A 68 -8.24 5.05 -6.04
C ILE A 68 -7.10 4.04 -6.24
N GLU A 69 -7.28 3.03 -7.09
CA GLU A 69 -6.23 2.06 -7.42
C GLU A 69 -5.00 2.71 -8.08
N GLU A 70 -5.19 3.84 -8.78
CA GLU A 70 -4.13 4.62 -9.41
C GLU A 70 -3.39 5.57 -8.44
N ALA A 71 -3.82 5.67 -7.18
CA ALA A 71 -3.15 6.49 -6.17
C ALA A 71 -1.76 5.92 -5.82
N SER A 72 -0.79 6.79 -5.58
CA SER A 72 0.60 6.40 -5.33
C SER A 72 0.77 5.61 -4.03
N GLU A 73 -0.07 5.89 -3.03
CA GLU A 73 -0.10 5.20 -1.74
C GLU A 73 -0.72 3.80 -1.82
N VAL A 74 -1.41 3.45 -2.93
CA VAL A 74 -2.17 2.21 -3.08
C VAL A 74 -1.39 1.20 -3.94
N PHE A 75 -1.19 0.00 -3.39
CA PHE A 75 -0.47 -1.09 -4.04
C PHE A 75 -1.41 -2.31 -4.20
N PRO A 76 -1.98 -2.52 -5.40
CA PRO A 76 -2.86 -3.65 -5.65
C PRO A 76 -2.13 -5.01 -5.58
N LEU A 77 -2.74 -5.98 -4.91
CA LEU A 77 -2.25 -7.36 -4.78
C LEU A 77 -3.08 -8.32 -5.66
N SER A 78 -2.55 -9.52 -5.93
CA SER A 78 -3.15 -10.46 -6.90
C SER A 78 -4.45 -11.12 -6.43
N ASP A 79 -4.76 -11.05 -5.14
CA ASP A 79 -5.94 -11.62 -4.52
C ASP A 79 -7.03 -10.57 -4.20
N HIS A 80 -6.99 -9.41 -4.86
CA HIS A 80 -7.88 -8.27 -4.64
C HIS A 80 -7.71 -7.56 -3.29
N ARG A 81 -6.63 -7.87 -2.56
CA ARG A 81 -6.17 -7.05 -1.44
C ARG A 81 -5.37 -5.85 -1.92
N TYR A 82 -5.15 -4.92 -1.01
CA TYR A 82 -4.38 -3.70 -1.27
C TYR A 82 -3.44 -3.44 -0.10
N LEU A 83 -2.18 -3.18 -0.41
CA LEU A 83 -1.24 -2.62 0.56
C LEU A 83 -1.30 -1.10 0.45
N ILE A 84 -1.51 -0.42 1.58
CA ILE A 84 -1.55 1.04 1.68
C ILE A 84 -0.32 1.51 2.45
N VAL A 85 0.47 2.39 1.84
CA VAL A 85 1.71 2.91 2.41
C VAL A 85 1.67 4.43 2.40
N GLU A 86 1.86 5.05 3.57
CA GLU A 86 1.99 6.50 3.68
C GLU A 86 3.41 6.95 3.26
N GLY A 87 3.49 8.02 2.46
CA GLY A 87 4.74 8.57 1.89
C GLY A 87 5.25 9.85 2.52
#